data_AF-A0A9E7H4N8-F1
#
_entry.id   AF-A0A9E7H4N8-F1
#
_cell.length_a   1.000
_cell.length_b   1.000
_cell.length_c   1.000
_cell.angle_alpha   90.00
_cell.angle_beta   90.00
_cell.angle_gamma   90.00
#
_symmetry.space_group_name_H-M   'P 1'
#
loop_
_entity.id
_entity.type
_entity.pdbx_description
1 polymer ?
#
loop_
_entity_poly.entity_id
_entity_poly.type
_entity_poly.pdbx_seq_one_letter_code
_entity_poly.pdbx_strand_id
1 'polypeptide(L)'
;MANFPSVFSHLLLLLLMLQHSAAVLLQKQPLVLEYHRGRLLEGNYTVNLFYGRFSPSQRSIVADFVRSLSPAYPSLPPPSAASWWHTTSLYGRGGPVRLYLGRRILDEGYTRGKSSNHSYQMEKSRQAPSQYTKTFLRHRH
;
A
#
# COMPACT_ATOMS: atom_id res chain seq x y z
N MET A 1 -38.45 -7.76 -48.31
CA MET A 1 -39.26 -7.88 -47.08
C MET A 1 -38.41 -8.61 -46.06
N ALA A 2 -37.98 -7.96 -44.98
CA ALA A 2 -37.15 -8.62 -43.97
C ALA A 2 -37.98 -9.71 -43.27
N ASN A 3 -37.41 -10.91 -43.13
CA ASN A 3 -38.05 -12.04 -42.44
C ASN A 3 -38.21 -11.69 -40.97
N PHE A 4 -39.41 -11.25 -40.59
CA PHE A 4 -39.82 -10.86 -39.25
C PHE A 4 -39.32 -11.80 -38.12
N PRO A 5 -39.38 -13.14 -38.24
CA PRO A 5 -38.90 -14.04 -37.18
C PRO A 5 -37.38 -14.01 -37.00
N SER A 6 -36.61 -13.73 -38.05
CA SER A 6 -35.15 -13.64 -37.99
C SER A 6 -34.71 -12.38 -37.24
N VAL A 7 -35.34 -11.24 -37.53
CA VAL A 7 -35.03 -9.96 -36.84
C VAL A 7 -35.36 -10.07 -35.34
N PHE A 8 -36.48 -10.71 -35.00
CA PHE A 8 -36.87 -10.95 -33.61
C PHE A 8 -35.87 -11.86 -32.87
N SER A 9 -35.42 -12.94 -33.51
CA SER A 9 -34.40 -13.85 -32.95
C SER A 9 -33.06 -13.14 -32.70
N HIS A 10 -32.60 -12.32 -33.65
CA HIS A 10 -31.38 -11.54 -33.48
C HIS A 10 -31.50 -10.47 -32.39
N LEU A 11 -32.66 -9.81 -32.28
CA LEU A 11 -32.91 -8.81 -31.23
C LEU A 11 -32.96 -9.46 -29.84
N LEU A 12 -33.58 -10.64 -29.74
CA LEU A 12 -33.62 -11.44 -28.51
C LEU A 12 -32.23 -11.93 -28.11
N LEU A 13 -31.42 -12.41 -29.07
CA LEU A 13 -30.04 -12.80 -28.84
C LEU A 13 -29.19 -11.60 -28.38
N LEU A 14 -29.36 -10.43 -29.00
CA LEU A 14 -28.65 -9.21 -28.64
C LEU A 14 -29.03 -8.74 -27.22
N LEU A 15 -30.31 -8.85 -26.86
CA LEU A 15 -30.81 -8.56 -25.51
C LEU A 15 -30.23 -9.52 -24.48
N LEU A 16 -30.17 -10.84 -24.78
CA LEU A 16 -29.55 -11.86 -23.92
C LEU A 16 -28.05 -11.59 -23.70
N MET A 17 -27.33 -11.20 -24.76
CA MET A 17 -25.90 -10.88 -24.67
C MET A 17 -25.64 -9.59 -23.88
N LEU A 18 -26.54 -8.60 -23.98
CA LEU A 18 -26.46 -7.35 -23.21
C LEU A 18 -26.78 -7.55 -21.72
N GLN A 19 -27.59 -8.56 -21.37
CA GLN A 19 -27.87 -8.94 -19.99
C GLN A 19 -26.69 -9.64 -19.30
N HIS A 20 -25.84 -10.34 -20.05
CA HIS A 20 -24.68 -11.07 -19.50
C HIS A 20 -23.48 -10.16 -19.19
N SER A 21 -23.36 -9.00 -19.82
CA SER A 21 -22.22 -8.09 -19.62
C SER A 21 -22.35 -7.18 -18.38
N ALA A 22 -23.54 -7.06 -17.80
CA ALA A 22 -23.84 -6.07 -16.76
C ALA A 22 -23.60 -6.55 -15.31
N ALA A 23 -23.30 -7.83 -15.08
CA ALA A 23 -23.25 -8.38 -13.73
C ALA A 23 -22.07 -9.32 -13.48
N VAL A 24 -20.84 -8.86 -13.72
CA VAL A 24 -19.70 -9.34 -12.92
C VAL A 24 -19.60 -8.47 -11.67
N LEU A 25 -20.62 -8.57 -10.82
CA LEU A 25 -20.44 -8.25 -9.41
C LEU A 25 -19.61 -9.38 -8.85
N LEU A 26 -18.28 -9.25 -8.97
CA LEU A 26 -17.33 -10.06 -8.22
C LEU A 26 -17.81 -10.01 -6.77
N GLN A 27 -18.50 -11.08 -6.36
CA GLN A 27 -18.96 -11.26 -5.00
C GLN A 27 -17.72 -11.05 -4.15
N LYS A 28 -17.66 -9.92 -3.44
CA LYS A 28 -16.55 -9.62 -2.54
C LYS A 28 -16.56 -10.75 -1.52
N GLN A 29 -15.75 -11.77 -1.77
CA GLN A 29 -15.53 -12.83 -0.80
C GLN A 29 -15.17 -12.09 0.49
N PRO A 30 -15.85 -12.38 1.61
CA PRO A 30 -15.44 -11.81 2.89
C PRO A 30 -13.97 -12.18 3.04
N LEU A 31 -13.12 -11.15 3.11
CA LEU A 31 -11.68 -11.33 3.22
C LEU A 31 -11.42 -11.88 4.63
N VAL A 32 -11.55 -13.19 4.80
CA VAL A 32 -11.24 -13.89 6.03
C VAL A 32 -9.73 -14.10 6.05
N LEU A 33 -9.02 -13.06 6.47
CA LEU A 33 -7.62 -13.17 6.82
C LEU A 33 -7.56 -13.76 8.23
N GLU A 34 -7.09 -15.00 8.36
CA GLU A 34 -6.92 -15.70 9.64
C GLU A 34 -5.81 -15.06 10.49
N TYR A 35 -6.10 -14.73 11.75
CA TYR A 35 -5.14 -14.08 12.64
C TYR A 35 -4.21 -15.08 13.33
N HIS A 36 -2.92 -15.01 13.04
CA HIS A 36 -1.90 -15.94 13.57
C HIS A 36 -1.34 -15.56 14.96
N ARG A 37 -2.06 -14.75 15.75
CA ARG A 37 -1.65 -14.35 17.12
C ARG A 37 -0.32 -13.57 17.21
N GLY A 38 0.14 -13.00 16.11
CA GLY A 38 1.33 -12.14 16.07
C GLY A 38 1.02 -10.67 16.38
N ARG A 39 2.04 -9.85 16.59
CA ARG A 39 1.83 -8.39 16.76
C ARG A 39 1.27 -7.80 15.47
N LEU A 40 0.17 -7.06 15.60
CA LEU A 40 -0.45 -6.34 14.50
C LEU A 40 0.17 -4.94 14.37
N LEU A 41 0.21 -4.43 13.14
CA LEU A 41 0.64 -3.07 12.86
C LEU A 41 -0.54 -2.13 13.17
N GLU A 42 -0.37 -1.21 14.11
CA GLU A 42 -1.44 -0.29 14.53
C GLU A 42 -0.87 1.05 15.01
N GLY A 43 -1.59 2.14 14.77
CA GLY A 43 -1.17 3.48 15.20
C GLY A 43 -0.33 4.24 14.17
N ASN A 44 0.51 5.14 14.67
CA ASN A 44 1.24 6.13 13.85
C ASN A 44 2.70 5.71 13.65
N TYR A 45 3.13 5.52 12.41
CA TYR A 45 4.49 5.14 12.07
C TYR A 45 5.15 6.15 11.14
N THR A 46 6.41 6.44 11.40
CA THR A 46 7.26 7.22 10.49
C THR A 46 8.10 6.27 9.64
N VAL A 47 7.91 6.33 8.34
CA VAL A 47 8.66 5.53 7.36
C VAL A 47 9.89 6.31 6.91
N ASN A 48 11.06 5.81 7.28
CA ASN A 48 12.34 6.32 6.77
C ASN A 48 12.75 5.53 5.54
N LEU A 49 13.20 6.24 4.51
CA LEU A 49 13.54 5.66 3.22
C LEU A 49 15.03 5.76 2.97
N PHE A 50 15.60 4.65 2.52
CA PHE A 50 17.00 4.51 2.19
C PHE A 50 17.07 4.07 0.74
N TYR A 51 17.53 4.96 -0.14
CA TYR A 51 17.60 4.69 -1.56
C TYR A 51 19.05 4.55 -2.00
N GLY A 52 19.26 3.58 -2.89
CA GLY A 52 20.44 3.50 -3.74
C GLY A 52 20.47 4.62 -4.79
N ARG A 53 21.00 4.31 -5.97
CA ARG A 53 21.08 5.23 -7.12
C ARG A 53 19.72 5.46 -7.80
N PHE A 54 18.74 5.97 -7.06
CA PHE A 54 17.42 6.34 -7.58
C PHE A 54 17.48 7.75 -8.15
N SER A 55 16.92 7.98 -9.34
CA SER A 55 16.79 9.32 -9.92
C SER A 55 15.86 10.20 -9.06
N PRO A 56 15.93 11.55 -9.18
CA PRO A 56 15.01 12.44 -8.49
C PRO A 56 13.53 12.07 -8.70
N SER A 57 13.13 11.73 -9.93
CA SER A 57 11.77 11.32 -10.26
C SER A 57 11.38 10.01 -9.58
N GLN A 58 12.26 9.00 -9.58
CA GLN A 58 12.01 7.73 -8.87
C GLN A 58 11.82 7.94 -7.37
N ARG A 59 12.63 8.81 -6.75
CA ARG A 59 12.47 9.14 -5.32
C ARG A 59 11.16 9.85 -5.03
N SER A 60 10.68 10.72 -5.93
CA SER A 60 9.37 11.36 -5.79
C SER A 60 8.26 10.31 -5.85
N ILE A 61 8.29 9.43 -6.86
CA ILE A 61 7.28 8.38 -7.03
C ILE A 61 7.14 7.52 -5.77
N VAL A 62 8.25 7.08 -5.17
CA VAL A 62 8.18 6.28 -3.94
C VAL A 62 7.68 7.11 -2.74
N ALA A 63 8.11 8.35 -2.61
CA ALA A 63 7.61 9.24 -1.55
C ALA A 63 6.10 9.50 -1.67
N ASP A 64 5.61 9.71 -2.89
CA ASP A 64 4.20 9.95 -3.20
C ASP A 64 3.36 8.69 -2.98
N PHE A 65 3.92 7.52 -3.31
CA PHE A 65 3.31 6.24 -2.96
C PHE A 65 3.15 6.06 -1.45
N VAL A 66 4.19 6.31 -0.64
CA VAL A 66 4.07 6.18 0.83
C VAL A 66 3.02 7.14 1.38
N ARG A 67 2.95 8.37 0.85
CA ARG A 67 1.91 9.34 1.24
C ARG A 67 0.52 8.89 0.83
N SER A 68 0.36 8.20 -0.31
CA SER A 68 -0.95 7.76 -0.79
C SER A 68 -1.56 6.62 0.03
N LEU A 69 -0.79 5.95 0.89
CA LEU A 69 -1.27 4.92 1.82
C LEU A 69 -2.01 5.50 3.03
N SER A 70 -1.80 6.78 3.35
CA SER A 70 -2.49 7.45 4.46
C SER A 70 -3.48 8.48 3.92
N PRO A 71 -4.79 8.30 4.12
CA PRO A 71 -5.76 9.26 3.64
C PRO A 71 -5.60 10.59 4.40
N ALA A 72 -5.41 11.68 3.66
CA ALA A 72 -5.75 13.00 4.16
C ALA A 72 -7.28 13.04 4.33
N TYR A 73 -7.79 13.57 5.44
CA TYR A 73 -9.24 13.76 5.58
C TYR A 73 -9.72 14.81 4.55
N PRO A 74 -10.85 14.60 3.85
CA PRO A 74 -11.74 13.43 3.84
C PRO A 74 -11.23 12.26 2.97
N SER A 75 -11.61 11.03 3.33
CA SER A 75 -11.21 9.80 2.64
C SER A 75 -11.53 9.85 1.15
N LEU A 76 -10.52 9.58 0.30
CA LEU A 76 -10.70 9.42 -1.15
C LEU A 76 -11.71 8.30 -1.45
N PRO A 77 -12.59 8.48 -2.45
CA PRO A 77 -13.49 7.42 -2.89
C PRO A 77 -12.67 6.22 -3.40
N PRO A 78 -13.06 4.97 -3.10
CA PRO A 78 -12.45 3.80 -3.70
C PRO A 78 -12.65 3.77 -5.22
N PRO A 79 -11.69 3.22 -6.00
CA PRO A 79 -10.45 2.61 -5.55
C PRO A 79 -9.30 3.62 -5.41
N SER A 80 -8.59 3.54 -4.29
CA SER A 80 -7.36 4.31 -4.02
C SER A 80 -6.38 3.48 -3.19
N ALA A 81 -5.09 3.82 -3.24
CA ALA A 81 -4.06 3.16 -2.42
C ALA A 81 -4.41 3.23 -0.91
N ALA A 82 -4.91 4.37 -0.44
CA ALA A 82 -5.43 4.55 0.92
C ALA A 82 -6.59 3.58 1.22
N SER A 83 -7.58 3.47 0.33
CA SER A 83 -8.71 2.57 0.54
C SER A 83 -8.31 1.09 0.58
N TRP A 84 -7.34 0.68 -0.26
CA TRP A 84 -6.77 -0.67 -0.20
C TRP A 84 -5.97 -0.86 1.09
N TRP A 85 -5.09 0.07 1.45
CA TRP A 85 -4.31 -0.01 2.69
C TRP A 85 -5.19 -0.05 3.94
N HIS A 86 -6.32 0.67 3.95
CA HIS A 86 -7.28 0.63 5.05
C HIS A 86 -7.84 -0.77 5.29
N THR A 87 -7.95 -1.62 4.26
CA THR A 87 -8.40 -3.01 4.44
C THR A 87 -7.48 -3.82 5.36
N THR A 88 -6.20 -3.45 5.50
CA THR A 88 -5.28 -4.11 6.44
C THR A 88 -5.66 -3.87 7.90
N SER A 89 -6.34 -2.76 8.21
CA SER A 89 -6.85 -2.50 9.57
C SER A 89 -8.01 -3.41 9.96
N LEU A 90 -8.64 -4.07 8.99
CA LEU A 90 -9.71 -5.05 9.22
C LEU A 90 -9.16 -6.43 9.63
N TYR A 91 -7.82 -6.60 9.68
CA TYR A 91 -7.20 -7.87 10.03
C TYR A 91 -7.17 -8.09 11.55
N GLY A 92 -7.84 -9.15 12.01
CA GLY A 92 -7.85 -9.56 13.41
C GLY A 92 -8.44 -8.50 14.35
N ARG A 93 -7.67 -8.13 15.39
CA ARG A 93 -8.01 -7.03 16.32
C ARG A 93 -7.19 -5.76 16.04
N GLY A 94 -6.66 -5.63 14.82
CA GLY A 94 -5.80 -4.50 14.46
C GLY A 94 -6.54 -3.17 14.46
N GLY A 95 -5.78 -2.09 14.56
CA GLY A 95 -6.28 -0.73 14.46
C GLY A 95 -5.89 -0.04 13.14
N PRO A 96 -6.38 1.19 12.90
CA PRO A 96 -5.95 1.98 11.76
C PRO A 96 -4.44 2.27 11.84
N VAL A 97 -3.78 2.20 10.69
CA VAL A 97 -2.36 2.53 10.52
C VAL A 97 -2.23 3.86 9.79
N ARG A 98 -1.49 4.80 10.36
CA ARG A 98 -1.11 6.06 9.70
C ARG A 98 0.38 6.08 9.47
N LEU A 99 0.77 6.32 8.22
CA LEU A 99 2.15 6.37 7.77
C LEU A 99 2.53 7.83 7.50
N TYR A 100 3.66 8.24 8.07
CA TYR A 100 4.26 9.54 7.86
C TYR A 100 5.59 9.37 7.15
N LEU A 101 5.85 10.22 6.17
CA LEU A 101 7.14 10.22 5.49
C LEU A 101 8.20 10.85 6.40
N GLY A 102 9.21 10.07 6.76
CA GLY A 102 10.36 10.52 7.55
C GLY A 102 11.55 10.92 6.69
N ARG A 103 12.74 10.58 7.18
CA ARG A 103 14.01 10.90 6.54
C ARG A 103 14.17 10.15 5.22
N ARG A 104 14.72 10.83 4.23
CA ARG A 104 15.09 10.26 2.92
C ARG A 104 16.61 10.31 2.81
N ILE A 105 17.27 9.17 2.98
CA ILE A 105 18.73 9.07 2.91
C ILE A 105 19.11 8.56 1.53
N LEU A 106 19.88 9.37 0.81
CA LEU A 106 20.55 8.94 -0.40
C LEU A 106 21.84 8.22 0.00
N ASP A 107 21.96 6.99 -0.43
CA ASP A 107 23.13 6.16 -0.21
C ASP A 107 23.48 5.47 -1.51
N GLU A 108 24.34 6.08 -2.32
CA GLU A 108 24.69 5.52 -3.63
C GLU A 108 25.31 4.11 -3.54
N GLY A 109 25.96 3.80 -2.41
CA GLY A 109 26.51 2.48 -2.11
C GLY A 109 25.48 1.45 -1.65
N TYR A 110 24.26 1.88 -1.30
CA TYR A 110 23.15 1.00 -0.91
C TYR A 110 22.63 0.27 -2.14
N THR A 111 23.30 -0.83 -2.47
CA THR A 111 22.94 -1.69 -3.59
C THR A 111 21.82 -2.63 -3.15
N ARG A 112 20.77 -2.70 -3.97
CA ARG A 112 19.58 -3.54 -3.78
C ARG A 112 19.97 -4.94 -3.29
N GLY A 113 19.56 -5.26 -2.06
CA GLY A 113 19.48 -6.64 -1.56
C GLY A 113 20.75 -7.29 -1.02
N LYS A 114 21.87 -6.58 -0.82
CA LYS A 114 23.03 -7.19 -0.12
C LYS A 114 22.91 -7.02 1.40
N SER A 115 23.04 -8.17 2.08
CA SER A 115 22.77 -8.44 3.49
C SER A 115 22.91 -7.24 4.43
N SER A 116 21.87 -7.05 5.23
CA SER A 116 21.77 -6.14 6.37
C SER A 116 22.88 -6.41 7.39
N ASN A 117 24.09 -5.92 7.11
CA ASN A 117 25.17 -5.96 8.09
C ASN A 117 24.78 -4.99 9.21
N HIS A 118 24.43 -5.53 10.38
CA HIS A 118 23.96 -4.78 11.54
C HIS A 118 24.93 -3.64 11.94
N SER A 119 26.23 -3.89 11.74
CA SER A 119 27.31 -2.90 11.92
C SER A 119 27.18 -1.69 10.98
N TYR A 120 26.84 -1.92 9.70
CA TYR A 120 26.66 -0.85 8.70
C TYR A 120 25.46 0.04 9.04
N GLN A 121 24.34 -0.57 9.43
CA GLN A 121 23.13 0.16 9.82
C GLN A 121 23.33 0.96 11.11
N MET A 122 24.08 0.41 12.07
CA MET A 122 24.43 1.09 13.32
C MET A 122 25.35 2.29 13.07
N GLU A 123 26.39 2.12 12.26
CA GLU A 123 27.35 3.19 11.95
C GLU A 123 26.66 4.37 11.26
N LYS A 124 25.81 4.09 10.27
CA LYS A 124 25.07 5.14 9.56
C LYS A 124 24.02 5.84 10.44
N SER A 125 23.49 5.13 11.44
CA SER A 125 22.60 5.71 12.44
C SER A 125 23.35 6.62 13.42
N ARG A 126 24.62 6.35 13.71
CA ARG A 126 25.49 7.16 14.59
C ARG A 126 25.99 8.44 13.93
N GLN A 127 26.18 8.43 12.62
CA GLN A 127 26.59 9.61 11.83
C GLN A 127 25.42 10.60 11.58
N ALA A 128 24.19 10.26 12.00
CA ALA A 128 23.09 11.21 11.97
C ALA A 128 23.27 12.30 13.04
N PRO A 129 22.85 13.55 12.80
CA PRO A 129 23.01 14.66 13.74
C PRO A 129 22.47 14.31 15.13
N SER A 130 23.23 14.72 16.17
CA SER A 130 23.20 14.26 17.57
C SER A 130 21.88 14.37 18.34
N GLN A 131 20.80 14.87 17.74
CA GLN A 131 19.57 15.18 18.47
C GLN A 131 18.68 13.96 18.79
N TYR A 132 18.99 12.76 18.28
CA TYR A 132 18.08 11.61 18.41
C TYR A 132 18.71 10.28 18.84
N THR A 133 19.99 10.27 19.22
CA THR A 133 20.65 9.08 19.81
C THR A 133 19.98 8.64 21.12
N LYS A 134 19.17 9.51 21.74
CA LYS A 134 18.40 9.21 22.96
C LYS A 134 17.20 8.27 22.75
N THR A 135 16.64 8.17 21.55
CA THR A 135 15.40 7.37 21.35
C THR A 135 15.70 5.88 21.11
N PHE A 136 16.87 5.55 20.56
CA PHE A 136 17.22 4.16 20.24
C PHE A 136 17.67 3.33 21.45
N LEU A 137 18.13 4.00 22.53
CA LEU A 137 18.57 3.35 23.76
C LEU A 137 17.45 3.17 24.80
N ARG A 138 16.27 3.78 24.61
CA ARG A 138 15.15 3.68 25.57
C ARG A 138 14.26 2.44 25.37
N HIS A 139 14.38 1.72 24.26
CA HIS A 139 13.58 0.52 23.98
C HIS A 139 14.32 -0.81 24.21
N ARG A 140 15.46 -0.78 24.91
CA ARG A 140 16.23 -1.98 25.29
C ARG A 140 16.42 -2.12 26.81
N HIS A 141 15.31 -1.97 27.53
CA HIS A 141 15.10 -2.58 28.85
C HIS A 141 13.65 -3.05 28.95
#